data_AF-A0A3S1E2T6-F1
#
_entry.id   AF-A0A3S1E2T6-F1
#
_cell.length_a   1.000
_cell.length_b   1.000
_cell.length_c   1.000
_cell.angle_alpha   90.00
_cell.angle_beta   90.00
_cell.angle_gamma   90.00
#
_symmetry.space_group_name_H-M   'P 1'
#
loop_
_entity.id
_entity.type
_entity.pdbx_description
1 polymer ?
#
loop_
_entity_poly.entity_id
_entity_poly.type
_entity_poly.pdbx_seq_one_letter_code
_entity_poly.pdbx_strand_id
1 'polypeptide(L)'
;DRDAGFTDMGLWHRKIPIDVVNLKDKDLWAIDSRIAPIEGEYTLLKKRASSFHGTGLAGLLRAAGVDTILVTGVTATACVRTTICDGLADGFRTIAVRECIGDRVPGAVAWNLYDIDAKFADVHSVDECVEYLNTVNTARIAAE
;
A
#
# COMPACT_ATOMS: atom_id res chain seq x y z
N ASP A 1 6.41 1.41 -21.78
CA ASP A 1 7.70 1.91 -22.25
C ASP A 1 7.99 3.20 -21.51
N ARG A 2 9.13 3.30 -20.82
CA ARG A 2 9.47 4.48 -20.01
C ARG A 2 10.09 5.62 -20.83
N ASP A 3 10.65 5.28 -22.00
CA ASP A 3 11.34 6.22 -22.89
C ASP A 3 10.38 6.82 -23.92
N ALA A 4 9.17 6.28 -24.03
CA ALA A 4 8.09 6.88 -24.80
C ALA A 4 7.77 8.29 -24.27
N GLY A 5 7.58 9.24 -25.20
CA GLY A 5 7.24 10.64 -24.87
C GLY A 5 5.92 10.81 -24.09
N PHE A 6 5.09 9.76 -24.02
CA PHE A 6 3.82 9.70 -23.31
C PHE A 6 3.81 8.62 -22.20
N THR A 7 4.96 8.34 -21.58
CA THR A 7 5.06 7.34 -20.50
C THR A 7 4.07 7.58 -19.35
N ASP A 8 3.36 6.54 -18.95
CA ASP A 8 2.43 6.57 -17.83
C ASP A 8 3.12 6.53 -16.45
N MET A 9 4.45 6.35 -16.44
CA MET A 9 5.29 6.45 -15.24
C MET A 9 5.53 7.91 -14.81
N GLY A 10 5.20 8.90 -15.65
CA GLY A 10 5.52 10.30 -15.40
C GLY A 10 7.03 10.49 -15.20
N LEU A 11 7.46 11.36 -14.27
CA LEU A 11 8.88 11.56 -13.96
C LEU A 11 9.45 10.55 -12.96
N TRP A 12 8.63 9.67 -12.38
CA TRP A 12 9.06 8.79 -11.28
C TRP A 12 10.21 7.86 -11.68
N HIS A 13 10.15 7.29 -12.88
CA HIS A 13 11.20 6.43 -13.42
C HIS A 13 12.57 7.11 -13.55
N ARG A 14 12.65 8.45 -13.53
CA ARG A 14 13.92 9.19 -13.52
C ARG A 14 14.54 9.30 -12.13
N LYS A 15 13.76 9.08 -11.07
CA LYS A 15 14.18 9.27 -9.67
C LYS A 15 14.60 7.97 -8.99
N ILE A 16 14.09 6.82 -9.45
CA ILE A 16 14.36 5.50 -8.90
C ILE A 16 15.21 4.65 -9.85
N PRO A 17 16.00 3.69 -9.34
CA PRO A 17 16.83 2.81 -10.16
C PRO A 17 15.97 1.70 -10.81
N ILE A 18 14.99 2.06 -11.62
CA ILE A 18 14.01 1.12 -12.22
C ILE A 18 14.65 0.13 -13.22
N ASP A 19 15.91 0.34 -13.63
CA ASP A 19 16.69 -0.62 -14.43
C ASP A 19 17.09 -1.88 -13.66
N VAL A 20 17.09 -1.84 -12.32
CA VAL A 20 17.45 -3.01 -11.51
C VAL A 20 16.34 -4.05 -11.45
N VAL A 21 15.13 -3.72 -11.91
CA VAL A 21 13.99 -4.64 -11.95
C VAL A 21 13.78 -5.13 -13.39
N ASN A 22 14.33 -6.30 -13.69
CA ASN A 22 14.09 -6.98 -14.97
C ASN A 22 12.71 -7.65 -14.96
N LEU A 23 11.77 -7.17 -15.77
CA LEU A 23 10.40 -7.73 -15.83
C LEU A 23 10.36 -9.20 -16.29
N LYS A 24 11.40 -9.69 -16.97
CA LYS A 24 11.50 -11.11 -17.36
C LYS A 24 11.90 -12.01 -16.19
N ASP A 25 12.46 -11.44 -15.14
CA ASP A 25 12.92 -12.14 -13.95
C ASP A 25 11.90 -11.98 -12.83
N LYS A 26 11.14 -13.05 -12.57
CA LYS A 26 10.05 -13.04 -11.59
C LYS A 26 10.55 -12.87 -10.17
N ASP A 27 11.79 -13.27 -9.87
CA ASP A 27 12.33 -13.21 -8.52
C ASP A 27 12.54 -11.76 -8.03
N LEU A 28 12.53 -10.79 -8.97
CA LEU A 28 12.69 -9.37 -8.67
C LEU A 28 11.38 -8.61 -8.40
N TRP A 29 10.24 -9.16 -8.80
CA TRP A 29 8.96 -8.44 -8.74
C TRP A 29 7.77 -9.25 -8.26
N ALA A 30 7.87 -10.58 -8.21
CA ALA A 30 6.81 -11.42 -7.68
C ALA A 30 6.61 -11.17 -6.18
N ILE A 31 5.38 -11.36 -5.71
CA ILE A 31 5.07 -11.33 -4.28
C ILE A 31 5.79 -12.49 -3.61
N ASP A 32 6.40 -12.22 -2.45
CA ASP A 32 7.16 -13.20 -1.68
C ASP A 32 6.27 -14.40 -1.28
N SER A 33 6.80 -15.61 -1.40
CA SER A 33 6.04 -16.85 -1.16
C SER A 33 5.50 -16.97 0.26
N ARG A 34 6.10 -16.29 1.25
CA ARG A 34 5.63 -16.26 2.64
C ARG A 34 4.28 -15.53 2.80
N ILE A 35 3.92 -14.70 1.82
CA ILE A 35 2.66 -13.94 1.76
C ILE A 35 2.03 -14.05 0.36
N ALA A 36 2.15 -15.23 -0.25
CA ALA A 36 1.58 -15.48 -1.57
C ALA A 36 0.06 -15.22 -1.55
N PRO A 37 -0.49 -14.51 -2.57
CA PRO A 37 -1.92 -14.26 -2.62
C PRO A 37 -2.73 -15.55 -2.68
N ILE A 38 -3.88 -15.56 -1.99
CA ILE A 38 -4.84 -16.66 -2.06
C ILE A 38 -5.95 -16.39 -3.09
N GLU A 39 -6.76 -17.41 -3.39
CA GLU A 39 -7.90 -17.26 -4.30
C GLU A 39 -8.86 -16.16 -3.80
N GLY A 40 -9.24 -15.26 -4.71
CA GLY A 40 -10.10 -14.11 -4.42
C GLY A 40 -9.35 -12.82 -4.06
N GLU A 41 -8.05 -12.88 -3.74
CA GLU A 41 -7.26 -11.67 -3.49
C GLU A 41 -6.87 -10.95 -4.78
N TYR A 42 -7.06 -9.63 -4.79
CA TYR A 42 -6.74 -8.79 -5.94
C TYR A 42 -5.28 -8.34 -5.92
N THR A 43 -4.53 -8.66 -6.97
CA THR A 43 -3.15 -8.17 -7.17
C THR A 43 -3.11 -7.06 -8.20
N LEU A 44 -2.34 -6.00 -7.94
CA LEU A 44 -2.16 -4.88 -8.86
C LEU A 44 -0.69 -4.61 -9.15
N LEU A 45 -0.40 -4.23 -10.40
CA LEU A 45 0.89 -3.67 -10.79
C LEU A 45 0.78 -2.14 -10.83
N LYS A 46 1.63 -1.45 -10.07
CA LYS A 46 1.69 0.01 -10.04
C LYS A 46 2.98 0.53 -10.64
N LYS A 47 2.88 1.65 -11.34
CA LYS A 47 4.00 2.30 -12.04
C LYS A 47 4.56 3.52 -11.31
N ARG A 48 3.93 3.88 -10.17
CA ARG A 48 4.31 5.01 -9.31
C ARG A 48 4.36 4.59 -7.84
N ALA A 49 4.74 5.52 -6.97
CA ALA A 49 4.87 5.25 -5.54
C ALA A 49 3.52 4.86 -4.92
N SER A 50 2.51 5.72 -5.06
CA SER A 50 1.15 5.48 -4.61
C SER A 50 0.48 4.35 -5.38
N SER A 51 -0.26 3.51 -4.66
CA SER A 51 -1.09 2.46 -5.25
C SER A 51 -2.37 2.99 -5.89
N PHE A 52 -2.75 4.25 -5.65
CA PHE A 52 -3.92 4.89 -6.27
C PHE A 52 -3.58 5.53 -7.62
N HIS A 53 -2.41 6.15 -7.72
CA HIS A 53 -2.09 6.98 -8.88
C HIS A 53 -1.87 6.15 -10.15
N GLY A 54 -2.75 6.32 -11.14
CA GLY A 54 -2.68 5.62 -12.42
C GLY A 54 -3.08 4.14 -12.33
N THR A 55 -3.82 3.74 -11.30
CA THR A 55 -4.37 2.40 -11.15
C THR A 55 -5.90 2.47 -11.00
N GLY A 56 -6.57 1.30 -11.05
CA GLY A 56 -8.00 1.18 -10.78
C GLY A 56 -8.37 1.03 -9.30
N LEU A 57 -7.42 1.10 -8.37
CA LEU A 57 -7.60 0.71 -6.96
C LEU A 57 -8.79 1.43 -6.31
N ALA A 58 -8.87 2.74 -6.49
CA ALA A 58 -9.95 3.58 -5.97
C ALA A 58 -11.36 3.10 -6.39
N GLY A 59 -11.52 2.76 -7.67
CA GLY A 59 -12.79 2.28 -8.21
C GLY A 59 -13.15 0.90 -7.67
N LEU A 60 -12.15 0.01 -7.56
CA LEU A 60 -12.34 -1.34 -7.00
C LEU A 60 -12.77 -1.29 -5.53
N LEU A 61 -12.10 -0.47 -4.71
CA LEU A 61 -12.43 -0.31 -3.30
C LEU A 61 -13.84 0.24 -3.10
N ARG A 62 -14.23 1.26 -3.88
CA ARG A 62 -15.61 1.81 -3.83
C ARG A 62 -16.65 0.80 -4.28
N ALA A 63 -16.38 0.06 -5.36
CA ALA A 63 -17.29 -0.99 -5.83
C ALA A 63 -17.47 -2.12 -4.80
N ALA A 64 -16.44 -2.40 -4.00
CA ALA A 64 -16.48 -3.36 -2.90
C ALA A 64 -17.07 -2.78 -1.59
N GLY A 65 -17.48 -1.51 -1.57
CA GLY A 65 -18.02 -0.87 -0.36
C GLY A 65 -16.99 -0.63 0.74
N VAL A 66 -15.69 -0.60 0.41
CA VAL A 66 -14.62 -0.37 1.37
C VAL A 66 -14.58 1.10 1.78
N ASP A 67 -14.54 1.37 3.08
CA ASP A 67 -14.35 2.71 3.65
C ASP A 67 -13.00 2.88 4.38
N THR A 68 -12.36 1.77 4.74
CA THR A 68 -11.16 1.71 5.60
C THR A 68 -10.10 0.81 4.98
N ILE A 69 -8.84 1.25 5.01
CA ILE A 69 -7.71 0.55 4.40
C ILE A 69 -6.57 0.45 5.41
N LEU A 70 -6.21 -0.77 5.79
CA LEU A 70 -4.99 -1.05 6.55
C LEU A 70 -3.82 -1.12 5.57
N VAL A 71 -2.78 -0.31 5.79
CA VAL A 71 -1.62 -0.20 4.92
C VAL A 71 -0.40 -0.82 5.59
N THR A 72 0.22 -1.77 4.89
CA THR A 72 1.45 -2.47 5.28
C THR A 72 2.51 -2.33 4.18
N GLY A 73 3.72 -2.83 4.43
CA GLY A 73 4.74 -3.04 3.40
C GLY A 73 5.84 -1.98 3.40
N VAL A 74 6.42 -1.73 2.22
CA VAL A 74 7.62 -0.92 2.07
C VAL A 74 7.58 0.01 0.85
N THR A 75 8.24 1.16 0.87
CA THR A 75 8.96 1.76 2.00
C THR A 75 8.14 2.86 2.68
N ALA A 76 8.36 3.06 3.99
CA ALA A 76 7.74 4.11 4.79
C ALA A 76 7.87 5.50 4.13
N THR A 77 9.05 5.84 3.63
CA THR A 77 9.39 7.13 2.98
C THR A 77 8.72 7.37 1.63
N ALA A 78 8.16 6.35 1.00
CA ALA A 78 7.65 6.45 -0.37
C ALA A 78 6.30 5.73 -0.51
N CYS A 79 6.30 4.50 -1.02
CA CYS A 79 5.08 3.81 -1.46
C CYS A 79 4.00 3.75 -0.36
N VAL A 80 4.40 3.48 0.89
CA VAL A 80 3.49 3.43 2.03
C VAL A 80 2.88 4.81 2.29
N ARG A 81 3.71 5.82 2.59
CA ARG A 81 3.25 7.19 2.87
C ARG A 81 2.42 7.77 1.74
N THR A 82 2.85 7.62 0.48
CA THR A 82 2.09 8.15 -0.67
C THR A 82 0.75 7.45 -0.85
N THR A 83 0.66 6.14 -0.58
CA THR A 83 -0.61 5.41 -0.66
C THR A 83 -1.56 5.83 0.46
N ILE A 84 -1.03 6.06 1.67
CA ILE A 84 -1.80 6.59 2.81
C ILE A 84 -2.36 7.97 2.49
N CYS A 85 -1.50 8.91 2.10
CA CYS A 85 -1.90 10.29 1.78
C CYS A 85 -2.93 10.33 0.64
N ASP A 86 -2.71 9.57 -0.44
CA ASP A 86 -3.65 9.54 -1.56
C ASP A 86 -4.96 8.81 -1.19
N GLY A 87 -4.89 7.76 -0.38
CA GLY A 87 -6.09 7.06 0.11
C GLY A 87 -6.96 7.97 0.97
N LEU A 88 -6.35 8.72 1.89
CA LEU A 88 -7.05 9.75 2.66
C LEU A 88 -7.65 10.82 1.74
N ALA A 89 -6.88 11.33 0.78
CA ALA A 89 -7.34 12.35 -0.16
C ALA A 89 -8.50 11.86 -1.05
N ASP A 90 -8.54 10.56 -1.36
CA ASP A 90 -9.59 9.92 -2.15
C ASP A 90 -10.81 9.50 -1.30
N GLY A 91 -10.79 9.79 0.01
CA GLY A 91 -11.92 9.66 0.94
C GLY A 91 -11.93 8.39 1.79
N PHE A 92 -10.85 7.60 1.82
CA PHE A 92 -10.75 6.40 2.63
C PHE A 92 -10.11 6.69 4.00
N ARG A 93 -10.56 6.00 5.04
CA ARG A 93 -9.87 5.96 6.34
C ARG A 93 -8.65 5.07 6.18
N THR A 94 -7.46 5.65 6.13
CA THR A 94 -6.23 4.85 6.06
C THR A 94 -5.68 4.64 7.46
N ILE A 95 -5.14 3.44 7.71
CA ILE A 95 -4.52 3.03 8.97
C ILE A 95 -3.13 2.49 8.65
N ALA A 96 -2.11 2.99 9.34
CA ALA A 96 -0.75 2.50 9.19
C ALA A 96 -0.46 1.42 10.23
N VAL A 97 -0.14 0.21 9.77
CA VAL A 97 0.17 -0.92 10.66
C VAL A 97 1.65 -0.90 11.01
N ARG A 98 1.96 -0.37 12.19
CA ARG A 98 3.31 0.07 12.62
C ARG A 98 4.41 -0.97 12.39
N GLU A 99 4.25 -2.17 12.92
CA GLU A 99 5.26 -3.24 12.86
C GLU A 99 5.37 -3.87 11.46
N CYS A 100 4.38 -3.62 10.59
CA CYS A 100 4.37 -4.09 9.20
C CYS A 100 4.91 -3.07 8.20
N ILE A 101 5.41 -1.91 8.65
CA ILE A 101 5.96 -0.86 7.78
C ILE A 101 7.48 -0.79 7.93
N GLY A 102 8.18 -1.02 6.81
CA GLY A 102 9.64 -1.03 6.76
C GLY A 102 10.25 0.06 5.89
N ASP A 103 11.55 0.30 6.07
CA ASP A 103 12.38 1.12 5.18
C ASP A 103 13.83 0.61 5.22
N ARG A 104 14.69 1.11 4.33
CA ARG A 104 16.08 0.66 4.16
C ARG A 104 17.11 1.50 4.93
N VAL A 105 16.68 2.61 5.55
CA VAL A 105 17.59 3.55 6.23
C VAL A 105 17.15 3.83 7.68
N PRO A 106 18.09 4.02 8.61
CA PRO A 106 17.75 4.35 10.00
C PRO A 106 16.91 5.62 10.14
N GLY A 107 16.01 5.63 11.11
CA GLY A 107 15.11 6.75 11.39
C GLY A 107 13.92 6.87 10.43
N ALA A 108 14.02 6.35 9.20
CA ALA A 108 13.00 6.57 8.16
C ALA A 108 11.62 6.12 8.55
N VAL A 109 11.51 4.95 9.18
CA VAL A 109 10.24 4.44 9.68
C VAL A 109 9.70 5.38 10.75
N ALA A 110 10.49 5.69 11.79
CA ALA A 110 10.06 6.48 12.93
C ALA A 110 9.52 7.87 12.53
N TRP A 111 10.27 8.64 11.72
CA TRP A 111 9.84 9.99 11.36
C TRP A 111 8.63 10.00 10.42
N ASN A 112 8.50 9.02 9.51
CA ASN A 112 7.34 8.96 8.62
C ASN A 112 6.10 8.51 9.37
N LEU A 113 6.20 7.55 10.30
CA LEU A 113 5.06 7.16 11.12
C LEU A 113 4.59 8.32 11.99
N TYR A 114 5.50 9.12 12.56
CA TYR A 114 5.15 10.35 13.26
C TYR A 114 4.36 11.33 12.38
N ASP A 115 4.86 11.62 11.17
CA ASP A 115 4.18 12.51 10.23
C ASP A 115 2.82 11.97 9.77
N ILE A 116 2.73 10.65 9.57
CA ILE A 116 1.52 9.94 9.18
C ILE A 116 0.46 10.09 10.27
N ASP A 117 0.79 9.76 11.52
CA ASP A 117 -0.13 9.86 12.67
C ASP A 117 -0.63 11.29 12.89
N ALA A 118 0.25 12.27 12.68
CA ALA A 118 -0.08 13.66 12.93
C ALA A 118 -1.16 14.21 11.98
N LYS A 119 -1.32 13.68 10.76
CA LYS A 119 -2.11 14.35 9.70
C LYS A 119 -2.78 13.45 8.66
N PHE A 120 -2.37 12.19 8.51
CA PHE A 120 -2.72 11.40 7.32
C PHE A 120 -3.40 10.06 7.62
N ALA A 121 -3.11 9.41 8.74
CA ALA A 121 -3.72 8.16 9.17
C ALA A 121 -3.38 7.86 10.62
N ASP A 122 -4.24 7.13 11.34
CA ASP A 122 -3.90 6.63 12.66
C ASP A 122 -2.84 5.51 12.54
N VAL A 123 -1.84 5.52 13.44
CA VAL A 123 -0.77 4.50 13.49
C VAL A 123 -1.02 3.51 14.62
N HIS A 124 -1.52 2.33 14.26
CA HIS A 124 -1.83 1.25 15.18
C HIS A 124 -0.80 0.12 15.15
N SER A 125 -0.73 -0.63 16.24
CA SER A 125 0.03 -1.87 16.31
C SER A 125 -0.66 -2.99 15.52
N VAL A 126 0.11 -3.99 15.12
CA VAL A 126 -0.42 -5.23 14.50
C VAL A 126 -1.48 -5.88 15.37
N ASP A 127 -1.25 -5.95 16.67
CA ASP A 127 -2.17 -6.62 17.60
C ASP A 127 -3.54 -5.92 17.65
N GLU A 128 -3.55 -4.59 17.75
CA GLU A 128 -4.79 -3.78 17.70
C GLU A 128 -5.53 -3.97 16.37
N CYS A 129 -4.81 -3.99 15.24
CA CYS A 129 -5.40 -4.20 13.93
C CYS A 129 -5.99 -5.62 13.77
N VAL A 130 -5.27 -6.65 14.23
CA VAL A 130 -5.74 -8.04 14.18
C VAL A 130 -6.97 -8.24 15.09
N GLU A 131 -6.94 -7.66 16.29
CA GLU A 131 -8.09 -7.68 17.20
C GLU A 131 -9.32 -7.07 16.55
N TYR A 132 -9.18 -5.88 15.94
CA TYR A 132 -10.27 -5.24 15.20
C TYR A 132 -10.82 -6.14 14.08
N LEU A 133 -9.96 -6.72 13.23
CA LEU A 133 -10.40 -7.59 12.14
C LEU A 133 -11.17 -8.82 12.63
N ASN A 134 -10.77 -9.40 13.76
CA ASN A 134 -11.47 -10.52 14.38
C ASN A 134 -12.90 -10.14 14.81
N THR A 135 -13.12 -8.89 15.26
CA THR A 135 -14.48 -8.40 15.58
C THR A 135 -15.35 -8.26 14.34
N VAL A 136 -14.80 -7.74 13.23
CA VAL A 136 -15.51 -7.57 11.95
C VAL A 136 -15.91 -8.92 11.37
N ASN A 137 -15.00 -9.90 11.38
CA ASN A 137 -15.29 -11.23 10.87
C ASN A 137 -16.40 -11.93 11.67
N THR A 138 -16.38 -11.78 13.00
CA THR A 138 -17.42 -12.33 13.89
C THR A 138 -18.79 -11.69 13.60
N ALA A 139 -18.83 -10.37 13.43
CA ALA A 139 -20.07 -9.65 13.12
C ALA A 139 -20.66 -10.06 11.76
N ARG A 140 -19.81 -10.28 10.74
CA ARG A 140 -20.24 -10.79 9.43
C ARG A 140 -20.84 -12.19 9.53
N ILE A 141 -20.15 -13.11 10.22
CA ILE A 141 -20.64 -14.49 10.42
C ILE A 141 -21.97 -14.49 11.18
N ALA A 142 -22.14 -13.61 12.15
CA ALA A 142 -23.40 -13.51 12.91
C ALA A 142 -24.56 -12.90 12.10
N ALA A 143 -24.27 -12.19 10.99
CA ALA A 143 -25.26 -11.57 10.13
C ALA A 143 -25.66 -12.45 8.92
N GLU A 144 -24.94 -13.55 8.68
CA GLU A 144 -25.21 -14.58 7.67
C GLU A 144 -26.07 -15.72 8.25
#